data_AF-A0A6B9F4T0-F1
#
_entry.id   AF-A0A6B9F4T0-F1
#
_cell.length_a   1.000
_cell.length_b   1.000
_cell.length_c   1.000
_cell.angle_alpha   90.00
_cell.angle_beta   90.00
_cell.angle_gamma   90.00
#
_symmetry.space_group_name_H-M   'P 1'
#
loop_
_entity.id
_entity.type
_entity.pdbx_description
1 polymer ?
#
loop_
_entity_poly.entity_id
_entity_poly.type
_entity_poly.pdbx_seq_one_letter_code
_entity_poly.pdbx_strand_id
1 'polypeptide(L)' 'MAKDTEACGRCSMSVVVDAVDEDDHDPFGDERIEVDRESMERASPEAWLARVSTRIDDAVTRFVWNR' A
#
# COMPACT_ATOMS: atom_id res chain seq x y z
N MET A 1 0.96 22.28 -21.89
CA MET A 1 0.13 22.70 -20.74
C MET A 1 0.89 22.32 -19.48
N ALA A 2 1.06 23.24 -18.53
CA ALA A 2 1.66 22.94 -17.24
C ALA A 2 0.66 22.13 -16.40
N LYS A 3 1.11 21.12 -15.64
CA LYS A 3 0.24 20.39 -14.71
C LYS A 3 0.01 21.25 -13.47
N ASP A 4 -1.24 21.55 -13.17
CA ASP A 4 -1.65 22.23 -11.94
C ASP A 4 -1.52 21.26 -10.76
N THR A 5 -0.33 21.22 -10.17
CA THR A 5 -0.04 20.42 -8.97
C THR A 5 0.47 21.37 -7.90
N GLU A 6 -0.44 21.84 -7.05
CA GLU A 6 -0.09 22.68 -5.92
C GLU A 6 0.51 21.82 -4.80
N ALA A 7 1.81 22.00 -4.55
CA ALA A 7 2.45 21.39 -3.39
C ALA A 7 1.98 22.12 -2.12
N CYS A 8 1.17 21.47 -1.29
CA CYS A 8 0.82 21.99 0.03
C CYS A 8 2.09 22.01 0.90
N GLY A 9 2.79 23.15 0.89
CA GLY A 9 4.19 23.33 1.33
C GLY A 9 4.50 23.07 2.80
N ARG A 10 3.59 22.47 3.57
CA ARG A 10 3.75 22.19 4.99
C ARG A 10 3.91 20.70 5.33
N CYS A 11 3.43 19.78 4.48
CA CYS A 11 3.45 18.33 4.77
C CYS A 11 4.10 17.47 3.67
N SER A 12 4.66 18.07 2.61
CA SER A 12 5.15 17.35 1.41
C SER A 12 4.13 16.40 0.78
N MET A 13 2.84 16.58 1.10
CA MET A 13 1.76 15.77 0.56
C MET A 13 1.18 16.50 -0.65
N SER A 14 1.25 15.87 -1.82
CA SER A 14 0.55 16.33 -3.02
C SER A 14 -0.83 15.71 -3.08
N VAL A 15 -1.85 16.52 -3.33
CA VAL A 15 -3.24 16.08 -3.56
C VAL A 15 -3.60 16.45 -4.99
N VAL A 16 -4.20 15.53 -5.74
CA VAL A 16 -4.64 15.77 -7.12
C VAL A 16 -6.13 16.07 -7.08
N VAL A 17 -6.50 17.34 -7.23
CA VAL A 17 -7.90 17.82 -7.17
C VAL A 17 -8.55 17.84 -8.56
N ASP A 18 -7.73 17.96 -9.61
CA ASP A 18 -8.19 18.06 -11.01
C ASP A 18 -8.73 16.73 -11.57
N ALA A 19 -8.38 15.60 -10.94
CA ALA A 19 -8.76 14.27 -11.41
C ALA A 19 -10.27 13.97 -11.31
N VAL A 20 -11.05 14.84 -10.65
CA VAL A 20 -12.51 14.71 -10.46
C VAL A 20 -13.30 15.81 -11.15
N ASP A 21 -12.64 16.68 -11.93
CA ASP A 21 -13.32 17.72 -12.72
C ASP A 21 -13.88 17.12 -14.02
N GLU A 22 -14.86 17.81 -14.61
CA GLU A 22 -15.96 17.33 -15.47
C GLU A 22 -15.61 16.66 -16.83
N ASP A 23 -14.72 15.68 -16.88
CA ASP A 23 -14.54 14.79 -18.04
C ASP A 23 -15.39 13.50 -17.91
N ASP A 24 -15.83 12.93 -19.05
CA ASP A 24 -16.70 11.73 -19.20
C ASP A 24 -16.18 10.44 -18.50
N HIS A 25 -15.01 10.48 -17.85
CA HIS A 25 -14.37 9.37 -17.17
C HIS A 25 -14.41 9.57 -15.65
N ASP A 26 -15.34 8.89 -14.99
CA ASP A 26 -15.37 8.80 -13.53
C ASP A 26 -14.15 8.01 -13.04
N PRO A 27 -13.15 8.63 -12.36
CA PRO A 27 -11.96 7.94 -11.86
C PRO A 27 -12.29 6.89 -10.79
N PHE A 28 -13.52 6.89 -10.27
CA PHE A 28 -14.06 5.91 -9.33
C PHE A 28 -15.14 5.01 -9.93
N GLY A 29 -15.47 5.17 -11.22
CA GLY A 29 -16.66 4.57 -11.85
C GLY A 29 -16.43 3.21 -12.51
N ASP A 30 -15.19 2.85 -12.81
CA ASP A 30 -14.81 1.51 -13.29
C ASP A 30 -14.78 0.46 -12.16
N GLU A 31 -14.61 -0.83 -12.51
CA GLU A 31 -14.40 -1.92 -11.55
C GLU A 31 -13.29 -1.56 -10.54
N ARG A 32 -13.74 -1.23 -9.33
CA ARG A 32 -12.99 -0.82 -8.13
C ARG A 32 -11.50 -1.21 -8.17
N ILE A 33 -10.64 -0.22 -7.90
CA ILE A 33 -9.20 -0.36 -7.62
C ILE A 33 -8.88 -1.14 -6.31
N GLU A 34 -9.76 -2.03 -5.86
CA GLU A 34 -9.47 -2.91 -4.73
C GLU A 34 -8.41 -3.92 -5.16
N VAL A 35 -7.16 -3.62 -4.83
CA VAL A 35 -6.07 -4.56 -4.97
C VAL A 35 -6.30 -5.68 -3.97
N ASP A 36 -6.39 -6.90 -4.48
CA ASP A 36 -6.43 -8.09 -3.65
C ASP A 36 -5.26 -8.10 -2.66
N ARG A 37 -5.60 -8.32 -1.38
CA ARG A 37 -4.62 -8.28 -0.28
C ARG A 37 -3.49 -9.27 -0.50
N GLU A 38 -3.78 -10.46 -1.04
CA GLU A 38 -2.74 -11.46 -1.29
C GLU A 38 -1.76 -10.98 -2.37
N SER A 39 -2.27 -10.28 -3.38
CA SER A 39 -1.46 -9.67 -4.44
C SER A 39 -0.59 -8.52 -3.92
N MET A 40 -1.12 -7.72 -3.00
CA MET A 40 -0.35 -6.67 -2.31
C MET A 40 0.72 -7.26 -1.38
N GLU A 41 0.40 -8.29 -0.59
CA GLU A 41 1.34 -8.99 0.29
C GLU A 41 2.39 -9.79 -0.50
N ARG A 42 2.07 -10.24 -1.72
CA ARG A 42 3.05 -10.83 -2.64
C ARG A 42 4.03 -9.79 -3.17
N ALA A 43 3.62 -8.54 -3.38
CA ALA A 43 4.53 -7.50 -3.85
C ALA A 43 5.29 -6.81 -2.70
N SER A 44 4.76 -6.85 -1.48
CA SER A 44 5.30 -6.12 -0.34
C SER A 44 6.44 -6.87 0.36
N PRO A 45 7.65 -6.28 0.43
CA PRO A 45 8.77 -6.84 1.19
C PRO A 45 8.46 -6.99 2.68
N GLU A 46 7.62 -6.12 3.24
CA GLU A 46 7.30 -6.12 4.67
C GLU A 46 6.52 -7.38 5.08
N ALA A 47 5.63 -7.84 4.21
CA ALA A 47 4.80 -9.01 4.44
C ALA A 47 5.65 -10.29 4.44
N TRP A 48 6.66 -10.36 3.57
CA TRP A 48 7.61 -11.46 3.52
C TRP A 48 8.51 -11.50 4.75
N LEU A 49 9.11 -10.36 5.09
CA LEU A 49 10.01 -10.25 6.24
C LEU A 49 9.29 -10.58 7.55
N ALA A 50 8.04 -10.13 7.71
CA ALA A 50 7.21 -10.46 8.87
C ALA A 50 6.90 -11.96 8.96
N ARG A 51 6.61 -12.62 7.82
CA ARG A 51 6.40 -14.07 7.79
C ARG A 51 7.67 -14.85 8.12
N VAL A 52 8.83 -14.38 7.63
CA VAL A 52 10.13 -15.01 7.93
C VAL A 52 10.49 -14.84 9.41
N SER A 53 10.39 -13.63 9.96
CA SER A 53 10.67 -13.38 11.38
C SER A 53 9.77 -14.22 12.28
N THR A 54 8.48 -14.29 11.99
CA THR A 54 7.53 -15.11 12.76
C THR A 54 7.93 -16.59 12.78
N ARG A 55 8.40 -17.13 11.65
CA ARG A 55 8.87 -18.53 11.59
C ARG A 55 10.14 -18.76 12.40
N ILE A 56 11.06 -17.80 12.39
CA ILE A 56 12.29 -17.87 13.18
C ILE A 56 11.95 -17.79 14.67
N ASP A 57 11.11 -16.84 15.07
CA ASP A 57 10.66 -16.69 16.46
C ASP A 57 9.97 -17.95 16.97
N ASP A 58 9.10 -18.58 16.17
CA ASP A 58 8.45 -19.82 16.56
C ASP A 58 9.47 -20.97 16.71
N ALA A 59 10.41 -21.10 15.77
CA ALA A 59 11.47 -22.11 15.86
C ALA A 59 12.37 -21.93 17.10
N VAL A 60 12.77 -20.69 17.37
CA VAL A 60 13.57 -20.34 18.56
C VAL A 60 12.77 -20.58 19.83
N THR A 61 11.50 -20.20 19.85
CA THR A 61 10.61 -20.41 21.01
C THR A 61 10.49 -21.89 21.34
N ARG A 62 10.26 -22.76 20.34
CA ARG A 62 10.19 -24.21 20.56
C ARG A 62 11.52 -24.76 21.07
N PHE A 63 12.63 -24.31 20.49
CA PHE A 63 13.97 -24.76 20.87
C PHE A 63 14.34 -24.36 22.31
N VAL A 64 14.08 -23.11 22.70
CA VAL A 64 14.42 -22.58 24.02
C VAL A 64 13.49 -23.13 25.11
N TRP A 65 12.19 -23.19 24.84
CA TRP A 65 11.17 -23.52 25.84
C TRP A 65 10.70 -24.97 25.81
N ASN A 66 11.21 -25.80 24.89
CA ASN A 66 10.80 -27.19 24.69
C ASN A 66 9.27 -27.35 24.61
N ARG A 67 8.63 -26.44 23.88
CA ARG A 67 7.20 -26.47 23.53
C ARG A 67 7.02 -26.91 22.08
#